data_AF-A0A5C2FHN7-F1
#
_entry.id   AF-A0A5C2FHN7-F1
#
_cell.length_a   1.000
_cell.length_b   1.000
_cell.length_c   1.000
_cell.angle_alpha   90.00
_cell.angle_beta   90.00
_cell.angle_gamma   90.00
#
_symmetry.space_group_name_H-M   'P 1'
#
loop_
_entity.id
_entity.type
_entity.pdbx_description
1 polymer ?
#
loop_
_entity_poly.entity_id
_entity_poly.type
_entity_poly.pdbx_seq_one_letter_code
_entity_poly.pdbx_strand_id
1 'polypeptide(L)'
;MHAVEKRLREIRQAISNLREAAAMDGDAQRAGVAQSLGELFGQVSTREELREAAAQAMRHYQGGMGSFQDAGTPAMGDAVDGLRRALAKARSRLPAG
;
A
#
# COMPACT_ATOMS: atom_id res chain seq x y z
N MET A 1 3.98 -15.48 -13.98
CA MET A 1 4.69 -15.01 -12.77
C MET A 1 5.13 -13.54 -12.82
N HIS A 2 5.72 -13.04 -13.91
CA HIS A 2 6.24 -11.65 -14.02
C HIS A 2 5.27 -10.52 -13.59
N ALA A 3 3.96 -10.68 -13.82
CA ALA A 3 2.98 -9.67 -13.44
C ALA A 3 2.79 -9.55 -11.91
N VAL A 4 2.80 -10.67 -11.17
CA VAL A 4 2.64 -10.67 -9.70
C VAL A 4 3.86 -10.00 -9.06
N GLU A 5 5.06 -10.41 -9.46
CA GLU A 5 6.30 -9.82 -8.95
C GLU A 5 6.42 -8.33 -9.26
N LYS A 6 6.03 -7.90 -10.47
CA LYS A 6 5.99 -6.48 -10.83
C LYS A 6 5.06 -5.70 -9.91
N ARG A 7 3.86 -6.21 -9.65
CA ARG A 7 2.90 -5.56 -8.74
C ARG A 7 3.39 -5.54 -7.30
N LEU A 8 4.01 -6.63 -6.83
CA LEU A 8 4.62 -6.66 -5.50
C LEU A 8 5.73 -5.62 -5.36
N ARG A 9 6.59 -5.46 -6.37
CA ARG A 9 7.60 -4.40 -6.36
C ARG A 9 6.98 -3.00 -6.32
N GLU A 10 5.97 -2.74 -7.14
CA GLU A 10 5.24 -1.45 -7.15
C GLU A 10 4.61 -1.14 -5.78
N ILE A 11 3.99 -2.14 -5.13
CA ILE A 11 3.38 -1.99 -3.81
C ILE A 11 4.46 -1.78 -2.73
N ARG A 12 5.52 -2.59 -2.72
CA ARG A 12 6.60 -2.47 -1.74
C ARG A 12 7.29 -1.11 -1.83
N GLN A 13 7.50 -0.59 -3.03
CA GLN A 13 8.03 0.76 -3.21
C GLN A 13 7.08 1.82 -2.64
N ALA A 14 5.77 1.71 -2.93
CA ALA A 14 4.79 2.65 -2.40
C ALA A 14 4.68 2.59 -0.86
N ILE A 15 4.84 1.41 -0.26
CA ILE A 15 4.91 1.24 1.19
C ILE A 15 6.17 1.91 1.77
N SER A 16 7.33 1.79 1.11
CA SER A 16 8.55 2.51 1.52
C SER A 16 8.33 4.01 1.52
N ASN A 17 7.78 4.55 0.44
CA ASN A 17 7.50 5.98 0.32
C ASN A 17 6.54 6.46 1.42
N LEU A 18 5.50 5.68 1.74
CA LEU A 18 4.58 5.99 2.84
C LEU A 18 5.30 6.00 4.19
N ARG A 19 6.15 5.00 4.45
CA ARG A 19 6.93 4.92 5.69
C ARG A 19 7.88 6.11 5.84
N GLU A 20 8.55 6.50 4.76
CA GLU A 20 9.45 7.67 4.72
C GLU A 20 8.69 8.96 4.99
N ALA A 21 7.57 9.20 4.29
CA ALA A 21 6.72 10.36 4.52
C ALA A 21 6.19 10.42 5.97
N ALA A 22 5.75 9.27 6.51
CA ALA A 22 5.29 9.19 7.89
C ALA A 22 6.40 9.48 8.91
N ALA A 23 7.63 9.03 8.63
CA ALA A 23 8.78 9.34 9.49
C ALA A 23 9.14 10.83 9.45
N MET A 24 9.07 11.47 8.29
CA MET A 24 9.31 12.92 8.14
C MET A 24 8.25 13.75 8.87
N ASP A 25 6.99 13.32 8.83
CA ASP A 25 5.87 14.04 9.46
C ASP A 25 5.72 13.71 10.96
N GLY A 26 6.50 12.76 11.50
CA GLY A 26 6.33 12.28 12.87
C GLY A 26 5.03 11.49 13.09
N ASP A 27 4.40 10.99 12.03
CA ASP A 27 3.16 10.21 12.07
C ASP A 27 3.46 8.74 12.39
N ALA A 28 3.67 8.46 13.68
CA ALA A 28 3.94 7.11 14.17
C ALA A 28 2.83 6.10 13.81
N GLN A 29 1.60 6.58 13.70
CA GLN A 29 0.46 5.73 13.41
C GLN A 29 0.50 5.24 11.96
N ARG A 30 0.73 6.13 10.99
CA ARG A 30 0.91 5.72 9.58
C ARG A 30 2.19 4.94 9.37
N ALA A 31 3.26 5.24 10.11
CA ALA A 31 4.49 4.44 10.07
C ALA A 31 4.22 2.99 10.49
N GLY A 32 3.42 2.78 11.54
CA GLY A 32 2.97 1.45 11.97
C GLY A 32 2.14 0.72 10.91
N VAL A 33 1.20 1.43 10.27
CA VAL A 33 0.41 0.84 9.16
C VAL A 33 1.33 0.46 7.99
N ALA A 34 2.29 1.31 7.62
CA ALA A 34 3.24 1.00 6.55
C ALA A 34 4.08 -0.25 6.87
N GLN A 35 4.48 -0.43 8.13
CA GLN A 35 5.15 -1.66 8.57
C GLN A 35 4.27 -2.89 8.41
N SER A 36 3.05 -2.88 8.94
CA SER A 36 2.11 -4.02 8.83
C SER A 36 1.79 -4.37 7.38
N LEU A 37 1.68 -3.36 6.50
CA LEU A 37 1.53 -3.58 5.06
C LEU A 37 2.79 -4.23 4.45
N GLY A 38 3.98 -3.82 4.87
CA GLY A 38 5.24 -4.43 4.44
C GLY A 38 5.30 -5.92 4.77
N GLU A 39 4.87 -6.29 5.98
CA GLU A 39 4.77 -7.69 6.42
C GLU A 39 3.73 -8.47 5.59
N LEU A 40 2.53 -7.91 5.42
CA LEU A 40 1.46 -8.51 4.62
C LEU A 40 1.93 -8.85 3.19
N PHE A 41 2.57 -7.90 2.50
CA PHE A 41 3.08 -8.10 1.13
C PHE A 41 4.45 -8.81 1.07
N GLY A 42 5.08 -9.06 2.22
CA GLY A 42 6.28 -9.89 2.33
C GLY A 42 5.98 -11.38 2.11
N GLN A 43 4.79 -11.82 2.50
CA GLN A 43 4.36 -13.22 2.46
C GLN A 43 3.64 -13.62 1.16
N VAL A 44 3.26 -12.67 0.33
CA VAL A 44 2.52 -12.92 -0.92
C VAL A 44 3.43 -13.56 -1.98
N SER A 45 2.97 -14.69 -2.53
CA SER A 45 3.64 -15.47 -3.57
C SER A 45 2.77 -15.72 -4.80
N THR A 46 1.44 -15.70 -4.62
CA THR A 46 0.47 -15.99 -5.68
C THR A 46 -0.34 -14.77 -6.10
N ARG A 47 -1.06 -14.91 -7.23
CA ARG A 47 -1.94 -13.87 -7.75
C ARG A 47 -3.15 -13.65 -6.85
N GLU A 48 -3.72 -14.73 -6.34
CA GLU A 48 -4.87 -14.73 -5.45
C GLU A 48 -4.51 -14.05 -4.12
N GLU A 49 -3.38 -14.44 -3.50
CA GLU A 49 -2.86 -13.78 -2.28
C GLU A 49 -2.62 -12.28 -2.51
N LEU A 50 -2.05 -11.89 -3.66
CA LEU A 50 -1.84 -10.49 -4.00
C LEU A 50 -3.16 -9.70 -4.05
N ARG A 51 -4.20 -10.28 -4.65
CA ARG A 51 -5.52 -9.63 -4.74
C ARG A 51 -6.18 -9.50 -3.37
N GLU A 52 -6.10 -10.55 -2.55
CA GLU A 52 -6.65 -10.55 -1.19
C GLU A 52 -5.92 -9.56 -0.29
N ALA A 53 -4.59 -9.56 -0.30
CA ALA A 53 -3.78 -8.59 0.43
C ALA A 53 -4.09 -7.15 -0.02
N ALA A 54 -4.24 -6.91 -1.33
CA ALA A 54 -4.62 -5.59 -1.86
C ALA A 54 -6.03 -5.16 -1.43
N ALA A 55 -6.98 -6.10 -1.36
CA ALA A 55 -8.33 -5.83 -0.87
C ALA A 55 -8.35 -5.50 0.63
N GLN A 56 -7.56 -6.23 1.44
CA GLN A 56 -7.38 -5.96 2.86
C GLN A 56 -6.75 -4.59 3.10
N ALA A 57 -5.64 -4.28 2.42
CA ALA A 57 -4.94 -3.01 2.53
C ALA A 57 -5.81 -1.81 2.13
N MET A 58 -6.73 -1.97 1.18
CA MET A 58 -7.65 -0.89 0.79
C MET A 58 -8.66 -0.51 1.87
N ARG A 59 -8.86 -1.31 2.92
CA ARG A 59 -9.71 -0.95 4.06
C ARG A 59 -9.14 0.22 4.87
N HIS A 60 -7.83 0.46 4.83
CA HIS A 60 -7.20 1.62 5.49
C HIS A 60 -7.63 2.99 4.91
N TYR A 61 -8.31 2.99 3.77
CA TYR A 61 -8.85 4.20 3.13
C TYR A 61 -10.31 4.48 3.51
N GLN A 62 -10.93 3.66 4.35
CA GLN A 62 -12.38 3.71 4.62
C GLN A 62 -12.80 4.56 5.85
N GLY A 63 -11.87 5.25 6.52
CA GLY A 63 -12.21 6.38 7.42
C GLY A 63 -11.58 6.37 8.82
N GLY A 64 -11.76 7.48 9.54
CA GLY A 64 -11.27 7.73 10.92
C GLY A 64 -10.02 8.61 11.03
N MET A 65 -9.76 9.11 12.23
CA MET A 65 -8.47 9.72 12.61
C MET A 65 -7.43 8.60 12.57
N GLY A 66 -6.52 8.67 11.59
CA GLY A 66 -5.59 7.59 11.28
C GLY A 66 -5.79 6.87 9.95
N SER A 67 -6.85 7.19 9.21
CA SER A 67 -7.04 6.71 7.85
C SER A 67 -6.12 7.43 6.87
N PHE A 68 -5.88 6.82 5.71
CA PHE A 68 -5.05 7.48 4.70
C PHE A 68 -5.67 8.74 4.07
N GLN A 69 -6.94 9.05 4.34
CA GLN A 69 -7.64 10.20 3.75
C GLN A 69 -7.14 11.55 4.27
N ASP A 70 -6.60 11.60 5.49
CA ASP A 70 -6.14 12.85 6.13
C ASP A 70 -4.64 13.12 5.90
N ALA A 71 -4.25 13.38 4.65
CA ALA A 71 -2.85 13.69 4.36
C ALA A 71 -2.52 15.13 4.79
N GLY A 72 -1.94 15.28 5.98
CA GLY A 72 -1.55 16.58 6.55
C GLY A 72 -0.42 17.31 5.80
N THR A 73 0.26 16.63 4.87
CA THR A 73 1.33 17.21 4.04
C THR A 73 1.23 16.75 2.57
N PRO A 74 1.78 17.52 1.61
CA PRO A 74 1.82 17.10 0.21
C PRO A 74 2.59 15.78 -0.01
N ALA A 75 3.72 15.59 0.70
CA ALA A 75 4.51 14.36 0.60
C ALA A 75 3.74 13.13 1.08
N MET A 76 2.99 13.26 2.19
CA MET A 76 2.08 12.23 2.67
C MET A 76 0.96 11.96 1.66
N GLY A 77 0.38 13.01 1.06
CA GLY A 77 -0.66 12.90 0.03
C GLY A 77 -0.19 12.10 -1.17
N ASP A 78 0.99 12.42 -1.71
CA ASP A 78 1.59 11.73 -2.85
C ASP A 78 1.89 10.26 -2.53
N ALA A 79 2.41 9.97 -1.33
CA ALA A 79 2.72 8.63 -0.89
C ALA A 79 1.44 7.78 -0.74
N VAL A 80 0.42 8.31 -0.08
CA VAL A 80 -0.90 7.70 0.07
C VAL A 80 -1.52 7.41 -1.30
N ASP A 81 -1.53 8.38 -2.20
CA ASP A 81 -2.13 8.22 -3.51
C ASP A 81 -1.35 7.22 -4.38
N GLY A 82 -0.02 7.23 -4.27
CA GLY A 82 0.85 6.24 -4.88
C GLY A 82 0.50 4.81 -4.45
N LEU A 83 0.38 4.60 -3.13
CA LEU A 83 -0.02 3.31 -2.56
C LEU A 83 -1.43 2.91 -3.01
N ARG A 84 -2.40 3.83 -2.97
CA ARG A 84 -3.78 3.58 -3.42
C ARG A 84 -3.81 3.10 -4.87
N ARG A 85 -3.05 3.74 -5.75
CA ARG A 85 -2.94 3.36 -7.17
C ARG A 85 -2.32 1.98 -7.34
N ALA A 86 -1.26 1.67 -6.60
CA ALA A 86 -0.63 0.35 -6.65
C ALA A 86 -1.58 -0.77 -6.20
N LEU A 87 -2.28 -0.56 -5.08
CA LEU A 87 -3.27 -1.50 -4.54
C LEU A 87 -4.46 -1.69 -5.48
N ALA A 88 -4.98 -0.61 -6.07
CA ALA A 88 -6.08 -0.69 -7.03
C ALA A 88 -5.69 -1.54 -8.27
N LYS A 89 -4.47 -1.36 -8.79
CA LYS A 89 -3.93 -2.16 -9.90
C LYS A 89 -3.81 -3.64 -9.51
N ALA A 90 -3.35 -3.94 -8.29
CA ALA A 90 -3.23 -5.31 -7.80
C ALA A 90 -4.57 -6.01 -7.54
N ARG A 91 -5.58 -5.27 -7.05
CA ARG A 91 -6.95 -5.80 -6.87
C ARG A 91 -7.66 -6.03 -8.21
N SER A 92 -7.35 -5.23 -9.22
CA SER A 92 -7.97 -5.38 -10.55
C SER A 92 -7.67 -6.77 -11.15
N ARG A 93 -8.49 -7.20 -12.13
CA ARG A 93 -8.22 -8.44 -12.86
C ARG A 93 -6.88 -8.32 -13.56
N LEU A 94 -5.82 -8.86 -12.96
CA LEU A 94 -4.58 -9.14 -13.67
C LEU A 94 -4.92 -9.97 -14.92
N PRO A 95 -4.53 -9.52 -16.13
CA PRO A 95 -4.77 -10.28 -17.34
C PRO A 95 -4.15 -11.68 -17.18
N ALA A 96 -4.85 -12.69 -17.70
CA ALA A 96 -4.25 -14.01 -17.86
C ALA A 96 -3.15 -13.85 -18.91
N GLY A 97 -1.91 -13.72 -18.44
CA GLY A 97 -0.73 -13.80 -19.29
C GLY A 97 -0.43 -15.25 -19.60
#